data_AF-A0AAU3BY89-F1
#
_entry.id   AF-A0AAU3BY89-F1
#
_cell.length_a   1.000
_cell.length_b   1.000
_cell.length_c   1.000
_cell.angle_alpha   90.00
_cell.angle_beta   90.00
_cell.angle_gamma   90.00
#
_symmetry.space_group_name_H-M   'P 1'
#
loop_
_entity.id
_entity.type
_entity.pdbx_description
1 polymer ?
#
loop_
_entity_poly.entity_id
_entity_poly.type
_entity_poly.pdbx_seq_one_letter_code
_entity_poly.pdbx_strand_id
1 'polypeptide(L)'
;MKEILDAIQSQTATSADFAALPLPESYRAITVHKDEAEMFAGLSSRDKDPRKSIHLDDVPVPELGPGEALVAVMASSVNYNSVWTSIFEPVSTFGFLERYGRLSELSKRHDLPYHIIGSDLAGVVLRTGPGVNSWKPGDEVVAHCLSVELESSDGHNDTMLDPEQRIWGFETNFGGLAEIALVKSNQLMPKPDHLSWEEAAAPGLVNSTAYRQLVSRNGAGMKQGDNVLIWGASGGLGSYATQFALAGGANPICVVSSEQKADICRKMGAEAIIDRSAEGYQFWKDEHNQDPKEWKRFGKRIRELTGGEDVDIVFEHPGRETFGASVYVTRKGGTIVTCASTSGYNHEYDNRYLWMSLKRIIGSHFANYREAWEANRLVAKGKIHPTLSKVYSLEDTGQAAYDVHRNLHQGKVGVLALAPQEGLGVRDEEKRAQHIDAINRFRNV
;
A
#
# COMPACT_ATOMS: atom_id res chain seq x y z
N MET A 1 -28.50 5.07 1.01
CA MET A 1 -27.15 5.65 1.19
C MET A 1 -27.14 6.90 2.08
N LYS A 2 -27.96 7.92 1.80
CA LYS A 2 -27.98 9.17 2.61
C LYS A 2 -28.12 8.95 4.13
N GLU A 3 -29.06 8.11 4.55
CA GLU A 3 -29.28 7.82 5.98
C GLU A 3 -28.05 7.17 6.66
N ILE A 4 -27.27 6.37 5.93
CA ILE A 4 -26.02 5.80 6.42
C ILE A 4 -25.00 6.92 6.66
N LEU A 5 -24.83 7.83 5.69
CA LEU A 5 -23.92 8.96 5.83
C LEU A 5 -24.34 9.89 6.99
N ASP A 6 -25.64 10.19 7.10
CA ASP A 6 -26.18 11.02 8.18
C ASP A 6 -25.92 10.37 9.55
N ALA A 7 -26.03 9.04 9.67
CA ALA A 7 -25.70 8.32 10.89
C ALA A 7 -24.20 8.35 11.22
N ILE A 8 -23.30 8.24 10.22
CA ILE A 8 -21.85 8.33 10.43
C ILE A 8 -21.43 9.73 10.90
N GLN A 9 -22.09 10.77 10.39
CA GLN A 9 -21.82 12.16 10.76
C GLN A 9 -22.43 12.54 12.13
N SER A 10 -23.41 11.77 12.60
CA SER A 10 -24.01 11.95 13.92
C SER A 10 -23.05 11.54 15.04
N GLN A 11 -22.86 12.43 16.01
CA GLN A 11 -22.07 12.13 17.21
C GLN A 11 -22.79 11.21 18.20
N THR A 12 -24.09 10.95 17.99
CA THR A 12 -24.92 10.18 18.94
C THR A 12 -25.41 8.86 18.37
N ALA A 13 -25.09 8.52 17.12
CA ALA A 13 -25.47 7.25 16.53
C ALA A 13 -24.82 6.09 17.30
N THR A 14 -25.63 5.11 17.65
CA THR A 14 -25.23 3.92 18.40
C THR A 14 -25.12 2.72 17.46
N SER A 15 -24.49 1.64 17.95
CA SER A 15 -24.43 0.37 17.21
C SER A 15 -25.82 -0.16 16.80
N ALA A 16 -26.83 0.03 17.65
CA ALA A 16 -28.20 -0.37 17.37
C ALA A 16 -28.82 0.44 16.22
N ASP A 17 -28.50 1.73 16.11
CA ASP A 17 -28.96 2.58 15.02
C ASP A 17 -28.40 2.08 13.69
N PHE A 18 -27.09 1.83 13.61
CA PHE A 18 -26.46 1.26 12.41
C PHE A 18 -27.04 -0.11 12.04
N ALA A 19 -27.28 -0.97 13.03
CA ALA A 19 -27.86 -2.30 12.82
C ALA A 19 -29.31 -2.24 12.29
N ALA A 20 -30.04 -1.17 12.57
CA ALA A 20 -31.42 -0.96 12.12
C ALA A 20 -31.52 -0.32 10.72
N LEU A 21 -30.49 0.42 10.27
CA LEU A 21 -30.50 1.09 8.97
C LEU A 21 -30.66 0.11 7.81
N PRO A 22 -31.61 0.29 6.87
CA PRO A 22 -31.73 -0.60 5.73
C PRO A 22 -30.46 -0.53 4.85
N LEU A 23 -30.01 -1.70 4.37
CA LEU A 23 -28.98 -1.74 3.33
C LEU A 23 -29.61 -1.27 2.00
N PRO A 24 -28.88 -0.50 1.17
CA PRO A 24 -29.37 -0.14 -0.15
C PRO A 24 -29.36 -1.36 -1.08
N GLU A 25 -30.17 -1.33 -2.14
CA GLU A 25 -30.16 -2.39 -3.17
C GLU A 25 -28.90 -2.33 -4.03
N SER A 26 -28.43 -1.11 -4.34
CA SER A 26 -27.20 -0.83 -5.07
C SER A 26 -26.37 0.27 -4.42
N TYR A 27 -25.10 0.38 -4.82
CA TYR A 27 -24.17 1.41 -4.38
C TYR A 27 -23.21 1.79 -5.50
N ARG A 28 -22.64 3.00 -5.44
CA ARG A 28 -21.67 3.45 -6.44
C ARG A 28 -20.31 2.83 -6.18
N ALA A 29 -19.67 2.35 -7.23
CA ALA A 29 -18.38 1.68 -7.17
C ALA A 29 -17.52 1.98 -8.39
N ILE A 30 -16.20 2.02 -8.18
CA ILE A 30 -15.23 2.10 -9.25
C ILE A 30 -14.91 0.69 -9.76
N THR A 31 -15.21 0.48 -11.03
CA THR A 31 -15.12 -0.82 -11.69
C THR A 31 -14.19 -0.79 -12.89
N VAL A 32 -13.67 -1.96 -13.25
CA VAL A 32 -13.20 -2.29 -14.61
C VAL A 32 -14.10 -3.39 -15.18
N HIS A 33 -14.23 -3.50 -16.50
CA HIS A 33 -15.14 -4.44 -17.15
C HIS A 33 -14.41 -5.55 -17.89
N LYS A 34 -15.00 -6.75 -17.91
CA LYS A 34 -14.37 -7.98 -18.44
C LYS A 34 -14.21 -7.95 -19.95
N ASP A 35 -15.20 -7.42 -20.65
CA ASP A 35 -15.21 -7.27 -22.11
C ASP A 35 -14.21 -6.22 -22.62
N GLU A 36 -13.67 -5.39 -21.73
CA GLU A 36 -12.63 -4.40 -22.04
C GLU A 36 -11.21 -4.88 -21.74
N ALA A 37 -11.02 -6.10 -21.22
CA ALA A 37 -9.72 -6.59 -20.74
C ALA A 37 -8.60 -6.54 -21.80
N GLU A 38 -8.95 -6.59 -23.10
CA GLU A 38 -8.01 -6.53 -24.22
C GLU A 38 -7.94 -5.14 -24.90
N MET A 39 -8.60 -4.11 -24.35
CA MET A 39 -8.72 -2.78 -24.98
C MET A 39 -7.39 -2.06 -25.20
N PHE A 40 -6.35 -2.46 -24.46
CA PHE A 40 -5.00 -1.90 -24.55
C PHE A 40 -4.00 -2.81 -25.27
N ALA A 41 -4.46 -3.86 -25.96
CA ALA A 41 -3.59 -4.77 -26.70
C ALA A 41 -2.72 -3.99 -27.72
N GLY A 42 -1.42 -4.27 -27.71
CA GLY A 42 -0.43 -3.63 -28.59
C GLY A 42 0.08 -2.26 -28.15
N LEU A 43 -0.45 -1.67 -27.06
CA LEU A 43 0.09 -0.43 -26.49
C LEU A 43 1.24 -0.73 -25.51
N SER A 44 2.19 0.20 -25.42
CA SER A 44 3.20 0.17 -24.35
C SER A 44 2.53 0.43 -22.99
N SER A 45 3.03 -0.16 -21.91
CA SER A 45 2.47 0.03 -20.55
C SER A 45 2.32 1.51 -20.18
N ARG A 46 3.26 2.34 -20.64
CA ARG A 46 3.28 3.79 -20.37
C ARG A 46 2.14 4.55 -21.06
N ASP A 47 1.62 4.04 -22.18
CA ASP A 47 0.56 4.67 -22.98
C ASP A 47 -0.85 4.15 -22.65
N LYS A 48 -0.94 3.07 -21.85
CA LYS A 48 -2.20 2.61 -21.28
C LYS A 48 -2.72 3.65 -20.30
N ASP A 49 -3.92 4.16 -20.55
CA ASP A 49 -4.52 5.28 -19.81
C ASP A 49 -5.66 4.77 -18.93
N PRO A 50 -5.48 4.70 -17.60
CA PRO A 50 -6.50 4.24 -16.65
C PRO A 50 -7.86 4.92 -16.78
N ARG A 51 -7.89 6.17 -17.26
CA ARG A 51 -9.14 6.94 -17.42
C ARG A 51 -10.09 6.36 -18.47
N LYS A 52 -9.62 5.42 -19.30
CA LYS A 52 -10.43 4.80 -20.35
C LYS A 52 -11.10 3.50 -19.92
N SER A 53 -10.58 2.84 -18.89
CA SER A 53 -11.02 1.51 -18.42
C SER A 53 -11.68 1.53 -17.04
N ILE A 54 -11.52 2.64 -16.31
CA ILE A 54 -12.16 2.88 -15.02
C ILE A 54 -13.55 3.48 -15.25
N HIS A 55 -14.57 2.82 -14.71
CA HIS A 55 -15.96 3.25 -14.75
C HIS A 55 -16.49 3.53 -13.34
N LEU A 56 -17.51 4.37 -13.25
CA LEU A 56 -18.30 4.57 -12.04
C LEU A 56 -19.69 3.97 -12.27
N ASP A 57 -19.95 2.83 -11.63
CA ASP A 57 -21.18 2.07 -11.82
C ASP A 57 -22.00 2.00 -10.53
N ASP A 58 -23.32 1.85 -10.68
CA ASP A 58 -24.20 1.36 -9.62
C ASP A 58 -24.25 -0.18 -9.66
N VAL A 59 -23.77 -0.82 -8.60
CA VAL A 59 -23.65 -2.29 -8.49
C VAL A 59 -24.45 -2.82 -7.29
N PRO A 60 -25.00 -4.04 -7.36
CA PRO A 60 -25.79 -4.61 -6.26
C PRO A 60 -24.94 -4.88 -5.02
N VAL A 61 -25.51 -4.69 -3.82
CA VAL A 61 -24.87 -5.08 -2.56
C VAL A 61 -24.67 -6.60 -2.52
N PRO A 62 -23.44 -7.09 -2.30
CA PRO A 62 -23.19 -8.53 -2.25
C PRO A 62 -23.80 -9.16 -1.00
N GLU A 63 -24.16 -10.45 -1.11
CA GLU A 63 -24.56 -11.24 0.06
C GLU A 63 -23.40 -11.36 1.05
N LEU A 64 -23.69 -11.15 2.33
CA LEU A 64 -22.73 -11.21 3.43
C LEU A 64 -22.59 -12.64 3.96
N GLY A 65 -21.38 -13.20 3.87
CA GLY A 65 -21.06 -14.55 4.33
C GLY A 65 -20.54 -14.61 5.77
N PRO A 66 -20.27 -15.81 6.31
CA PRO A 66 -19.67 -15.99 7.63
C PRO A 66 -18.29 -15.33 7.74
N GLY A 67 -17.99 -14.74 8.91
CA GLY A 67 -16.69 -14.15 9.18
C GLY A 67 -16.40 -12.85 8.44
N GLU A 68 -17.38 -12.25 7.76
CA GLU A 68 -17.22 -11.05 6.93
C GLU A 68 -17.89 -9.81 7.53
N ALA A 69 -17.58 -8.65 6.99
CA ALA A 69 -18.23 -7.39 7.29
C ALA A 69 -18.54 -6.61 6.01
N LEU A 70 -19.73 -6.00 5.97
CA LEU A 70 -20.03 -4.89 5.06
C LEU A 70 -19.60 -3.59 5.74
N VAL A 71 -18.84 -2.77 5.02
CA VAL A 71 -18.30 -1.50 5.53
C VAL A 71 -18.79 -0.37 4.62
N ALA A 72 -19.37 0.68 5.21
CA ALA A 72 -19.59 1.95 4.56
C ALA A 72 -18.25 2.67 4.43
N VAL A 73 -17.74 2.81 3.21
CA VAL A 73 -16.41 3.35 2.98
C VAL A 73 -16.49 4.87 2.89
N MET A 74 -15.82 5.54 3.82
CA MET A 74 -15.74 7.00 3.83
C MET A 74 -14.65 7.50 2.89
N ALA A 75 -13.51 6.82 2.89
CA ALA A 75 -12.41 7.08 1.96
C ALA A 75 -11.61 5.82 1.66
N SER A 76 -10.89 5.85 0.54
CA SER A 76 -9.96 4.82 0.07
C SER A 76 -8.70 5.49 -0.48
N SER A 77 -7.85 4.72 -1.17
CA SER A 77 -6.62 5.23 -1.77
C SER A 77 -6.28 4.49 -3.06
N VAL A 78 -5.50 5.15 -3.92
CA VAL A 78 -4.95 4.52 -5.13
C VAL A 78 -3.59 3.89 -4.82
N ASN A 79 -3.43 2.65 -5.25
CA ASN A 79 -2.20 1.87 -5.16
C ASN A 79 -1.73 1.45 -6.55
N TYR A 80 -0.48 0.97 -6.66
CA TYR A 80 0.03 0.42 -7.92
C TYR A 80 -0.79 -0.79 -8.40
N ASN A 81 -1.36 -1.60 -7.51
CA ASN A 81 -2.24 -2.71 -7.90
C ASN A 81 -3.57 -2.21 -8.50
N SER A 82 -4.10 -1.07 -8.05
CA SER A 82 -5.24 -0.39 -8.68
C SER A 82 -4.89 0.07 -10.10
N VAL A 83 -3.69 0.66 -10.28
CA VAL A 83 -3.18 1.05 -11.60
C VAL A 83 -3.03 -0.17 -12.51
N TRP A 84 -2.36 -1.23 -12.05
CA TRP A 84 -2.16 -2.47 -12.80
C TRP A 84 -3.47 -3.11 -13.22
N THR A 85 -4.47 -3.13 -12.34
CA THR A 85 -5.83 -3.59 -12.67
C THR A 85 -6.43 -2.75 -13.78
N SER A 86 -6.36 -1.42 -13.67
CA SER A 86 -6.92 -0.51 -14.67
C SER A 86 -6.24 -0.60 -16.04
N ILE A 87 -5.01 -1.08 -16.13
CA ILE A 87 -4.30 -1.27 -17.41
C ILE A 87 -4.17 -2.74 -17.82
N PHE A 88 -4.83 -3.63 -17.08
CA PHE A 88 -4.85 -5.09 -17.26
C PHE A 88 -3.44 -5.73 -17.30
N GLU A 89 -2.52 -5.26 -16.47
CA GLU A 89 -1.15 -5.77 -16.39
C GLU A 89 -0.83 -6.44 -15.04
N PRO A 90 0.14 -7.38 -15.00
CA PRO A 90 0.75 -8.04 -16.16
C PRO A 90 -0.23 -8.97 -16.90
N VAL A 91 -1.35 -9.30 -16.25
CA VAL A 91 -2.50 -10.02 -16.80
C VAL A 91 -3.78 -9.41 -16.22
N SER A 92 -4.91 -9.62 -16.90
CA SER A 92 -6.21 -9.16 -16.41
C SER A 92 -6.60 -9.81 -15.07
N THR A 93 -7.15 -8.99 -14.14
CA THR A 93 -7.57 -9.47 -12.81
C THR A 93 -8.73 -10.45 -12.85
N PHE A 94 -9.55 -10.42 -13.91
CA PHE A 94 -10.66 -11.35 -14.09
C PHE A 94 -10.21 -12.81 -14.09
N GLY A 95 -8.98 -13.10 -14.54
CA GLY A 95 -8.42 -14.45 -14.44
C GLY A 95 -8.27 -14.94 -13.00
N PHE A 96 -7.94 -14.07 -12.04
CA PHE A 96 -7.90 -14.42 -10.62
C PHE A 96 -9.32 -14.62 -10.06
N LEU A 97 -10.24 -13.72 -10.39
CA LEU A 97 -11.63 -13.77 -9.93
C LEU A 97 -12.35 -15.05 -10.38
N GLU A 98 -12.20 -15.44 -11.65
CA GLU A 98 -12.77 -16.68 -12.18
C GLU A 98 -12.18 -17.92 -11.51
N ARG A 99 -10.87 -17.94 -11.25
CA ARG A 99 -10.23 -19.07 -10.55
C ARG A 99 -10.74 -19.18 -9.13
N TYR A 100 -10.82 -18.06 -8.42
CA TYR A 100 -11.35 -18.03 -7.05
C TYR A 100 -12.84 -18.41 -7.00
N GLY A 101 -13.63 -17.93 -7.95
CA GLY A 101 -15.07 -18.21 -8.03
C GLY A 101 -15.43 -19.69 -8.25
N ARG A 102 -14.46 -20.52 -8.66
CA ARG A 102 -14.63 -21.98 -8.81
C ARG A 102 -14.41 -22.77 -7.53
N LEU A 103 -13.90 -22.15 -6.45
CA LEU A 103 -13.53 -22.87 -5.23
C LEU A 103 -14.74 -23.24 -4.35
N SER A 104 -15.75 -22.37 -4.25
CA SER A 104 -16.95 -22.61 -3.44
C SER A 104 -18.12 -21.74 -3.89
N GLU A 105 -19.33 -22.05 -3.42
CA GLU A 105 -20.51 -21.19 -3.64
C GLU A 105 -20.32 -19.78 -3.05
N LEU A 106 -19.62 -19.66 -1.92
CA LEU A 106 -19.31 -18.35 -1.33
C LEU A 106 -18.28 -17.57 -2.15
N SER A 107 -17.27 -18.21 -2.75
CA SER A 107 -16.28 -17.48 -3.54
C SER A 107 -16.80 -17.10 -4.93
N LYS A 108 -17.81 -17.81 -5.44
CA LYS A 108 -18.45 -17.56 -6.75
C LYS A 108 -18.95 -16.13 -6.93
N ARG A 109 -19.40 -15.46 -5.86
CA ARG A 109 -19.85 -14.06 -5.93
C ARG A 109 -18.77 -13.07 -6.36
N HIS A 110 -17.48 -13.44 -6.32
CA HIS A 110 -16.40 -12.57 -6.82
C HIS A 110 -16.22 -12.67 -8.35
N ASP A 111 -16.67 -13.76 -8.99
CA ASP A 111 -16.63 -13.95 -10.45
C ASP A 111 -17.82 -13.25 -11.12
N LEU A 112 -17.62 -11.99 -11.47
CA LEU A 112 -18.62 -11.10 -12.04
C LEU A 112 -18.10 -10.48 -13.35
N PRO A 113 -18.99 -9.96 -14.22
CA PRO A 113 -18.56 -9.27 -15.45
C PRO A 113 -17.86 -7.92 -15.19
N TYR A 114 -17.88 -7.43 -13.94
CA TYR A 114 -17.19 -6.24 -13.47
C TYR A 114 -16.32 -6.56 -12.25
N HIS A 115 -15.28 -5.78 -12.04
CA HIS A 115 -14.40 -5.89 -10.86
C HIS A 115 -14.32 -4.55 -10.14
N ILE A 116 -14.84 -4.49 -8.92
CA ILE A 116 -14.72 -3.33 -8.03
C ILE A 116 -13.33 -3.32 -7.41
N ILE A 117 -12.53 -2.31 -7.75
CA ILE A 117 -11.12 -2.22 -7.36
C ILE A 117 -10.93 -1.48 -6.03
N GLY A 118 -9.69 -1.51 -5.51
CA GLY A 118 -9.27 -0.72 -4.35
C GLY A 118 -8.93 -1.57 -3.14
N SER A 119 -7.73 -1.38 -2.60
CA SER A 119 -7.15 -2.26 -1.57
C SER A 119 -6.95 -1.58 -0.21
N ASP A 120 -7.53 -0.39 -0.03
CA ASP A 120 -7.58 0.30 1.25
C ASP A 120 -9.00 0.77 1.52
N LEU A 121 -9.37 0.90 2.79
CA LEU A 121 -10.55 1.66 3.20
C LEU A 121 -10.31 2.30 4.56
N ALA A 122 -11.04 3.39 4.81
CA ALA A 122 -11.43 3.85 6.13
C ALA A 122 -12.94 4.07 6.11
N GLY A 123 -13.64 3.59 7.13
CA GLY A 123 -15.10 3.58 7.11
C GLY A 123 -15.73 3.09 8.40
N VAL A 124 -17.01 2.74 8.31
CA VAL A 124 -17.82 2.28 9.44
C VAL A 124 -18.45 0.94 9.12
N VAL A 125 -18.34 -0.02 10.03
CA VAL A 125 -18.98 -1.33 9.86
C VAL A 125 -20.50 -1.16 9.82
N LEU A 126 -21.16 -1.67 8.79
CA LEU A 126 -22.62 -1.68 8.64
C LEU A 126 -23.23 -2.97 9.16
N ARG A 127 -22.65 -4.11 8.77
CA ARG A 127 -23.13 -5.45 9.10
C ARG A 127 -21.97 -6.40 9.27
N THR A 128 -22.18 -7.42 10.08
CA THR A 128 -21.22 -8.50 10.30
C THR A 128 -21.92 -9.84 10.05
N GLY A 129 -21.22 -10.74 9.36
CA GLY A 129 -21.71 -12.08 9.10
C GLY A 129 -21.65 -12.98 10.34
N PRO A 130 -22.21 -14.19 10.25
CA PRO A 130 -22.14 -15.18 11.33
C PRO A 130 -20.70 -15.43 11.81
N GLY A 131 -20.52 -15.58 13.11
CA GLY A 131 -19.23 -15.91 13.73
C GLY A 131 -18.29 -14.73 14.00
N VAL A 132 -18.62 -13.53 13.50
CA VAL A 132 -17.86 -12.31 13.86
C VAL A 132 -18.18 -11.90 15.29
N ASN A 133 -17.14 -11.69 16.11
CA ASN A 133 -17.28 -11.27 17.52
C ASN A 133 -16.50 -9.99 17.85
N SER A 134 -15.36 -9.76 17.18
CA SER A 134 -14.47 -8.63 17.47
C SER A 134 -14.98 -7.28 16.91
N TRP A 135 -16.01 -7.32 16.07
CA TRP A 135 -16.55 -6.15 15.36
C TRP A 135 -18.06 -6.14 15.42
N LYS A 136 -18.65 -4.95 15.42
CA LYS A 136 -20.10 -4.72 15.40
C LYS A 136 -20.45 -3.51 14.52
N PRO A 137 -21.71 -3.37 14.07
CA PRO A 137 -22.16 -2.17 13.38
C PRO A 137 -21.81 -0.89 14.16
N GLY A 138 -21.34 0.14 13.46
CA GLY A 138 -20.91 1.41 14.04
C GLY A 138 -19.43 1.50 14.41
N ASP A 139 -18.66 0.40 14.38
CA ASP A 139 -17.22 0.46 14.62
C ASP A 139 -16.50 1.21 13.47
N GLU A 140 -15.65 2.19 13.83
CA GLU A 140 -14.79 2.90 12.88
C GLU A 140 -13.53 2.09 12.58
N VAL A 141 -13.33 1.77 11.31
CA VAL A 141 -12.32 0.80 10.87
C VAL A 141 -11.48 1.32 9.72
N VAL A 142 -10.27 0.80 9.63
CA VAL A 142 -9.47 0.69 8.41
C VAL A 142 -9.30 -0.78 8.07
N ALA A 143 -8.90 -1.13 6.84
CA ALA A 143 -8.63 -2.52 6.48
C ALA A 143 -7.22 -2.70 5.90
N HIS A 144 -6.62 -3.85 6.20
CA HIS A 144 -5.47 -4.37 5.46
C HIS A 144 -5.96 -5.31 4.35
N CYS A 145 -5.20 -5.47 3.28
CA CYS A 145 -5.70 -6.14 2.08
C CYS A 145 -5.40 -7.65 2.01
N LEU A 146 -4.77 -8.28 2.99
CA LEU A 146 -4.54 -9.74 2.92
C LEU A 146 -5.81 -10.50 3.29
N SER A 147 -6.39 -11.17 2.30
CA SER A 147 -7.42 -12.18 2.50
C SER A 147 -6.77 -13.56 2.47
N VAL A 148 -6.97 -14.34 3.53
CA VAL A 148 -6.52 -15.73 3.64
C VAL A 148 -7.68 -16.62 4.03
N GLU A 149 -7.65 -17.89 3.61
CA GLU A 149 -8.63 -18.90 4.05
C GLU A 149 -8.13 -19.65 5.30
N LEU A 150 -6.82 -19.90 5.41
CA LEU A 150 -6.20 -20.63 6.53
C LEU A 150 -6.70 -22.07 6.70
N GLU A 151 -7.28 -22.67 5.66
CA GLU A 151 -7.59 -24.09 5.62
C GLU A 151 -6.32 -24.96 5.53
N SER A 152 -5.30 -24.50 4.80
CA SER A 152 -4.00 -25.16 4.74
C SER A 152 -3.20 -24.93 6.02
N SER A 153 -2.41 -25.92 6.46
CA SER A 153 -1.50 -25.77 7.60
C SER A 153 -0.33 -24.81 7.35
N ASP A 154 0.01 -24.54 6.08
CA ASP A 154 1.19 -23.76 5.70
C ASP A 154 1.16 -22.33 6.24
N GLY A 155 -0.04 -21.73 6.30
CA GLY A 155 -0.25 -20.35 6.78
C GLY A 155 -0.26 -20.18 8.30
N HIS A 156 -0.22 -21.26 9.10
CA HIS A 156 -0.45 -21.17 10.55
C HIS A 156 0.76 -20.69 11.35
N ASN A 157 1.94 -20.62 10.73
CA ASN A 157 3.15 -20.02 11.34
C ASN A 157 3.53 -18.65 10.74
N ASP A 158 2.95 -18.31 9.58
CA ASP A 158 2.92 -16.96 8.99
C ASP A 158 1.82 -16.97 7.92
N THR A 159 0.77 -16.18 8.07
CA THR A 159 -0.39 -16.22 7.15
C THR A 159 -0.03 -15.75 5.74
N MET A 160 1.12 -15.10 5.56
CA MET A 160 1.65 -14.79 4.23
C MET A 160 2.02 -16.04 3.41
N LEU A 161 2.15 -17.20 4.06
CA LEU A 161 2.46 -18.48 3.42
C LEU A 161 1.20 -19.30 3.13
N ASP A 162 0.01 -18.78 3.44
CA ASP A 162 -1.24 -19.43 3.04
C ASP A 162 -1.29 -19.54 1.50
N PRO A 163 -1.47 -20.73 0.92
CA PRO A 163 -1.44 -20.92 -0.53
C PRO A 163 -2.63 -20.26 -1.23
N GLU A 164 -3.68 -19.90 -0.49
CA GLU A 164 -4.88 -19.23 -0.98
C GLU A 164 -4.91 -17.75 -0.59
N GLN A 165 -3.75 -17.17 -0.20
CA GLN A 165 -3.65 -15.75 0.06
C GLN A 165 -4.00 -14.93 -1.19
N ARG A 166 -4.74 -13.85 -0.98
CA ARG A 166 -5.18 -12.93 -2.02
C ARG A 166 -5.12 -11.49 -1.53
N ILE A 167 -4.85 -10.58 -2.44
CA ILE A 167 -4.95 -9.13 -2.20
C ILE A 167 -6.39 -8.69 -2.45
N TRP A 168 -7.03 -8.16 -1.42
CA TRP A 168 -8.39 -7.63 -1.47
C TRP A 168 -8.54 -6.45 -2.43
N GLY A 169 -9.59 -6.45 -3.26
CA GLY A 169 -9.81 -5.47 -4.33
C GLY A 169 -8.81 -5.56 -5.49
N PHE A 170 -8.05 -6.65 -5.58
CA PHE A 170 -7.14 -6.98 -6.69
C PHE A 170 -7.37 -8.42 -7.19
N GLU A 171 -7.24 -9.41 -6.30
CA GLU A 171 -7.54 -10.84 -6.55
C GLU A 171 -8.89 -11.27 -5.97
N THR A 172 -9.63 -10.33 -5.39
CA THR A 172 -11.02 -10.48 -4.97
C THR A 172 -11.80 -9.25 -5.39
N ASN A 173 -13.08 -9.44 -5.69
CA ASN A 173 -14.02 -8.34 -5.95
C ASN A 173 -14.37 -7.55 -4.68
N PHE A 174 -15.24 -6.53 -4.81
CA PHE A 174 -15.78 -5.72 -3.71
C PHE A 174 -14.71 -4.92 -2.95
N GLY A 175 -13.79 -4.33 -3.70
CA GLY A 175 -12.74 -3.44 -3.19
C GLY A 175 -13.23 -2.13 -2.58
N GLY A 176 -12.30 -1.35 -2.06
CA GLY A 176 -12.55 -0.13 -1.29
C GLY A 176 -12.79 1.15 -2.09
N LEU A 177 -12.56 1.18 -3.41
CA LEU A 177 -12.89 2.35 -4.23
C LEU A 177 -14.40 2.33 -4.59
N ALA A 178 -15.23 2.36 -3.57
CA ALA A 178 -16.68 2.28 -3.66
C ALA A 178 -17.33 2.86 -2.40
N GLU A 179 -18.65 3.04 -2.39
CA GLU A 179 -19.40 3.47 -1.21
C GLU A 179 -19.56 2.35 -0.15
N ILE A 180 -19.58 1.09 -0.59
CA ILE A 180 -19.65 -0.10 0.27
C ILE A 180 -18.54 -1.07 -0.14
N ALA A 181 -17.89 -1.67 0.84
CA ALA A 181 -16.93 -2.76 0.66
C ALA A 181 -17.39 -4.02 1.39
N LEU A 182 -17.02 -5.18 0.85
CA LEU A 182 -17.12 -6.47 1.52
C LEU A 182 -15.70 -6.93 1.87
N VAL A 183 -15.45 -7.18 3.16
CA VAL A 183 -14.14 -7.61 3.66
C VAL A 183 -14.30 -8.74 4.67
N LYS A 184 -13.27 -9.57 4.82
CA LYS A 184 -13.20 -10.49 5.95
C LYS A 184 -12.97 -9.71 7.25
N SER A 185 -13.58 -10.14 8.34
CA SER A 185 -13.45 -9.48 9.65
C SER A 185 -12.01 -9.48 10.19
N ASN A 186 -11.17 -10.42 9.76
CA ASN A 186 -9.73 -10.49 10.07
C ASN A 186 -8.87 -9.57 9.17
N GLN A 187 -9.51 -8.72 8.37
CA GLN A 187 -8.85 -7.61 7.65
C GLN A 187 -8.99 -6.27 8.37
N LEU A 188 -9.99 -6.16 9.24
CA LEU A 188 -10.33 -4.91 9.90
C LEU A 188 -9.34 -4.57 11.00
N MET A 189 -9.06 -3.29 11.16
CA MET A 189 -8.27 -2.72 12.26
C MET A 189 -8.95 -1.43 12.71
N PRO A 190 -8.76 -1.00 13.97
CA PRO A 190 -9.40 0.23 14.45
C PRO A 190 -8.84 1.43 13.68
N LYS A 191 -9.73 2.33 13.26
CA LYS A 191 -9.32 3.59 12.65
C LYS A 191 -8.51 4.42 13.67
N PRO A 192 -7.38 5.05 13.28
CA PRO A 192 -6.72 6.04 14.12
C PRO A 192 -7.61 7.28 14.38
N ASP A 193 -7.95 7.52 15.65
CA ASP A 193 -8.90 8.57 16.07
C ASP A 193 -8.48 10.01 15.71
N HIS A 194 -7.18 10.27 15.58
CA HIS A 194 -6.65 11.63 15.31
C HIS A 194 -6.53 11.95 13.81
N LEU A 195 -6.88 11.01 12.94
CA LEU A 195 -6.82 11.15 11.49
C LEU A 195 -8.21 11.32 10.89
N SER A 196 -8.29 12.09 9.82
CA SER A 196 -9.46 12.11 8.93
C SER A 196 -9.63 10.77 8.20
N TRP A 197 -10.75 10.57 7.52
CA TRP A 197 -11.04 9.34 6.78
C TRP A 197 -9.98 9.04 5.72
N GLU A 198 -9.68 10.01 4.86
CA GLU A 198 -8.71 9.88 3.77
C GLU A 198 -7.28 9.72 4.27
N GLU A 199 -6.92 10.37 5.38
CA GLU A 199 -5.63 10.18 6.04
C GLU A 199 -5.51 8.80 6.68
N ALA A 200 -6.60 8.25 7.23
CA ALA A 200 -6.62 6.91 7.81
C ALA A 200 -6.60 5.80 6.75
N ALA A 201 -7.16 6.05 5.56
CA ALA A 201 -7.13 5.11 4.43
C ALA A 201 -5.77 5.07 3.72
N ALA A 202 -5.01 6.16 3.75
CA ALA A 202 -3.77 6.29 2.98
C ALA A 202 -2.62 5.32 3.37
N PRO A 203 -2.41 4.93 4.65
CA PRO A 203 -1.32 4.04 5.02
C PRO A 203 -1.49 2.59 4.56
N GLY A 204 -2.71 2.05 4.67
CA GLY A 204 -3.07 0.62 4.60
C GLY A 204 -2.01 -0.29 3.98
N LEU A 205 -2.06 -0.48 2.66
CA LEU A 205 -1.22 -1.41 1.90
C LEU A 205 0.29 -1.16 2.08
N VAL A 206 0.73 0.07 1.87
CA VAL A 206 2.16 0.38 1.75
C VAL A 206 2.85 0.49 3.11
N ASN A 207 2.14 0.93 4.15
CA ASN A 207 2.67 1.02 5.50
C ASN A 207 2.92 -0.36 6.09
N SER A 208 1.97 -1.28 5.97
CA SER A 208 2.14 -2.65 6.46
C SER A 208 3.23 -3.40 5.67
N THR A 209 3.30 -3.19 4.35
CA THR A 209 4.37 -3.75 3.52
C THR A 209 5.74 -3.25 3.96
N ALA A 210 5.91 -1.94 4.15
CA ALA A 210 7.16 -1.37 4.64
C ALA A 210 7.50 -1.86 6.06
N TYR A 211 6.49 -2.05 6.92
CA TYR A 211 6.67 -2.60 8.26
C TYR A 211 7.20 -4.04 8.22
N ARG A 212 6.55 -4.95 7.46
CA ARG A 212 7.04 -6.32 7.30
C ARG A 212 8.44 -6.34 6.72
N GLN A 213 8.67 -5.56 5.67
CA GLN A 213 9.93 -5.52 4.94
C GLN A 213 11.09 -5.03 5.81
N LEU A 214 10.91 -3.97 6.60
CA LEU A 214 12.01 -3.34 7.34
C LEU A 214 12.04 -3.73 8.83
N VAL A 215 10.90 -3.66 9.51
CA VAL A 215 10.81 -3.77 10.97
C VAL A 215 10.64 -5.22 11.43
N SER A 216 9.76 -5.98 10.78
CA SER A 216 9.48 -7.36 11.16
C SER A 216 10.70 -8.26 11.01
N ARG A 217 10.78 -9.30 11.84
CA ARG A 217 11.77 -10.38 11.72
C ARG A 217 11.55 -11.26 10.49
N ASN A 218 10.36 -11.19 9.87
CA ASN A 218 10.10 -11.83 8.58
C ASN A 218 10.76 -11.08 7.42
N GLY A 219 11.11 -9.80 7.61
CA GLY A 219 11.90 -9.00 6.68
C GLY A 219 13.33 -8.80 7.17
N ALA A 220 13.79 -7.56 7.18
CA ALA A 220 15.17 -7.23 7.55
C ALA A 220 15.44 -7.25 9.07
N GLY A 221 14.40 -7.13 9.92
CA GLY A 221 14.57 -7.09 11.38
C GLY A 221 15.45 -5.94 11.86
N MET A 222 15.22 -4.73 11.33
CA MET A 222 16.00 -3.52 11.61
C MET A 222 16.19 -3.26 13.11
N LYS A 223 17.38 -2.78 13.48
CA LYS A 223 17.69 -2.29 14.83
C LYS A 223 18.19 -0.84 14.82
N GLN A 224 18.15 -0.20 15.98
CA GLN A 224 18.76 1.11 16.18
C GLN A 224 20.25 1.09 15.78
N GLY A 225 20.71 2.16 15.14
CA GLY A 225 22.07 2.30 14.64
C GLY A 225 22.33 1.69 13.26
N ASP A 226 21.39 0.94 12.68
CA ASP A 226 21.54 0.43 11.31
C ASP A 226 21.59 1.58 10.29
N ASN A 227 22.49 1.48 9.31
CA ASN A 227 22.46 2.32 8.13
C ASN A 227 21.54 1.65 7.09
N VAL A 228 20.44 2.31 6.72
CA VAL A 228 19.40 1.74 5.84
C VAL A 228 19.34 2.52 4.53
N LEU A 229 19.71 1.90 3.42
CA LEU A 229 19.50 2.49 2.09
C LEU A 229 18.04 2.34 1.67
N ILE A 230 17.37 3.44 1.36
CA ILE A 230 15.95 3.45 1.01
C ILE A 230 15.78 3.99 -0.42
N TRP A 231 15.48 3.10 -1.36
CA TRP A 231 15.14 3.50 -2.72
C TRP A 231 13.75 4.15 -2.77
N GLY A 232 13.59 5.20 -3.59
CA GLY A 232 12.30 5.87 -3.79
C GLY A 232 11.72 6.42 -2.48
N ALA A 233 12.57 7.04 -1.65
CA ALA A 233 12.26 7.40 -0.26
C ALA A 233 11.08 8.36 -0.05
N SER A 234 10.64 9.08 -1.09
CA SER A 234 9.45 9.94 -1.05
C SER A 234 8.17 9.31 -1.64
N GLY A 235 8.25 8.08 -2.16
CA GLY A 235 7.09 7.34 -2.68
C GLY A 235 6.29 6.66 -1.58
N GLY A 236 5.25 5.90 -1.97
CA GLY A 236 4.38 5.17 -1.03
C GLY A 236 5.17 4.32 -0.03
N LEU A 237 5.93 3.31 -0.49
CA LEU A 237 6.73 2.44 0.39
C LEU A 237 7.86 3.20 1.11
N GLY A 238 8.66 3.95 0.34
CA GLY A 238 9.86 4.61 0.85
C GLY A 238 9.57 5.65 1.93
N SER A 239 8.41 6.31 1.87
CA SER A 239 8.01 7.30 2.87
C SER A 239 7.74 6.67 4.24
N TYR A 240 7.08 5.51 4.30
CA TYR A 240 6.90 4.76 5.55
C TYR A 240 8.21 4.10 6.00
N ALA A 241 9.00 3.53 5.08
CA ALA A 241 10.31 2.97 5.40
C ALA A 241 11.25 4.01 6.06
N THR A 242 11.25 5.25 5.55
CA THR A 242 12.02 6.36 6.12
C THR A 242 11.55 6.67 7.55
N GLN A 243 10.24 6.75 7.77
CA GLN A 243 9.67 6.98 9.09
C GLN A 243 9.99 5.83 10.06
N PHE A 244 9.93 4.57 9.62
CA PHE A 244 10.31 3.43 10.44
C PHE A 244 11.79 3.44 10.83
N ALA A 245 12.68 3.77 9.88
CA ALA A 245 14.11 3.92 10.17
C ALA A 245 14.33 4.98 11.26
N LEU A 246 13.78 6.18 11.08
CA LEU A 246 13.90 7.27 12.05
C LEU A 246 13.30 6.91 13.42
N ALA A 247 12.07 6.39 13.44
CA ALA A 247 11.37 6.02 14.67
C ALA A 247 12.04 4.84 15.41
N GLY A 248 12.73 3.95 14.68
CA GLY A 248 13.49 2.84 15.22
C GLY A 248 14.93 3.19 15.62
N GLY A 249 15.36 4.44 15.43
CA GLY A 249 16.72 4.89 15.75
C GLY A 249 17.78 4.43 14.75
N ALA A 250 17.39 4.07 13.53
CA ALA A 250 18.28 3.77 12.42
C ALA A 250 18.55 5.04 11.58
N ASN A 251 19.56 4.98 10.72
CA ASN A 251 19.99 6.08 9.87
C ASN A 251 19.53 5.82 8.42
N PRO A 252 18.47 6.48 7.92
CA PRO A 252 18.04 6.31 6.54
C PRO A 252 18.94 7.09 5.56
N ILE A 253 19.48 6.40 4.55
CA ILE A 253 20.08 6.99 3.36
C ILE A 253 19.01 7.00 2.28
N CYS A 254 18.34 8.14 2.11
CA CYS A 254 17.19 8.30 1.24
C CYS A 254 17.61 8.53 -0.21
N VAL A 255 17.18 7.67 -1.13
CA VAL A 255 17.39 7.91 -2.57
C VAL A 255 16.11 8.43 -3.22
N VAL A 256 16.24 9.57 -3.88
CA VAL A 256 15.16 10.29 -4.58
C VAL A 256 15.60 10.66 -6.00
N SER A 257 14.75 11.37 -6.75
CA SER A 257 14.97 11.70 -8.18
C SER A 257 14.75 13.18 -8.50
N SER A 258 14.73 14.05 -7.50
CA SER A 258 14.54 15.50 -7.65
C SER A 258 14.73 16.20 -6.30
N GLU A 259 15.15 17.46 -6.31
CA GLU A 259 15.31 18.28 -5.09
C GLU A 259 14.02 18.41 -4.28
N GLN A 260 12.86 18.54 -4.93
CA GLN A 260 11.56 18.61 -4.26
C GLN A 260 11.27 17.36 -3.41
N LYS A 261 11.68 16.18 -3.90
CA LYS A 261 11.58 14.91 -3.17
C LYS A 261 12.59 14.83 -2.04
N ALA A 262 13.78 15.40 -2.22
CA ALA A 262 14.78 15.51 -1.17
C ALA A 262 14.25 16.35 0.01
N ASP A 263 13.62 17.49 -0.27
CA ASP A 263 13.02 18.35 0.76
C ASP A 263 11.96 17.62 1.60
N ILE A 264 11.16 16.75 0.99
CA ILE A 264 10.19 15.92 1.73
C ILE A 264 10.93 14.99 2.70
N CYS A 265 11.99 14.33 2.27
CA CYS A 265 12.81 13.48 3.14
C CYS A 265 13.45 14.28 4.28
N ARG A 266 13.95 15.50 4.02
CA ARG A 266 14.46 16.40 5.07
C ARG A 266 13.37 16.76 6.07
N LYS A 267 12.17 17.09 5.60
CA LYS A 267 11.01 17.37 6.47
C LYS A 267 10.54 16.14 7.27
N MET A 268 10.83 14.92 6.82
CA MET A 268 10.62 13.70 7.61
C MET A 268 11.65 13.56 8.74
N GLY A 269 12.82 14.18 8.59
CA GLY A 269 13.95 14.09 9.53
C GLY A 269 15.15 13.33 8.96
N ALA A 270 15.15 12.95 7.68
CA ALA A 270 16.30 12.32 7.05
C ALA A 270 17.37 13.35 6.68
N GLU A 271 18.62 13.07 7.05
CA GLU A 271 19.77 13.95 6.76
C GLU A 271 20.58 13.46 5.55
N ALA A 272 20.75 12.15 5.42
CA ALA A 272 21.48 11.53 4.32
C ALA A 272 20.57 11.30 3.11
N ILE A 273 20.73 12.14 2.08
CA ILE A 273 19.88 12.10 0.87
C ILE A 273 20.75 12.07 -0.39
N ILE A 274 20.39 11.21 -1.33
CA ILE A 274 21.00 11.08 -2.65
C ILE A 274 19.93 11.36 -3.71
N ASP A 275 20.12 12.42 -4.51
CA ASP A 275 19.36 12.60 -5.74
C ASP A 275 20.03 11.81 -6.87
N ARG A 276 19.45 10.66 -7.23
CA ARG A 276 20.00 9.77 -8.27
C ARG A 276 20.04 10.43 -9.65
N SER A 277 19.15 11.39 -9.91
CA SER A 277 19.06 12.09 -11.19
C SER A 277 20.15 13.15 -11.29
N ALA A 278 20.44 13.87 -10.20
CA ALA A 278 21.57 14.80 -10.13
C ALA A 278 22.93 14.08 -10.21
N GLU A 279 23.05 12.93 -9.54
CA GLU A 279 24.25 12.10 -9.59
C GLU A 279 24.41 11.35 -10.93
N GLY A 280 23.32 11.17 -11.69
CA GLY A 280 23.33 10.56 -13.02
C GLY A 280 23.84 9.13 -13.05
N TYR A 281 23.48 8.29 -12.08
CA TYR A 281 23.93 6.89 -12.05
C TYR A 281 23.45 6.10 -13.29
N GLN A 282 24.37 5.37 -13.91
CA GLN A 282 24.11 4.51 -15.07
C GLN A 282 24.52 3.06 -14.75
N PHE A 283 23.73 2.37 -13.93
CA PHE A 283 24.07 1.02 -13.48
C PHE A 283 24.08 -0.03 -14.60
N TRP A 284 23.43 0.25 -15.73
CA TRP A 284 23.41 -0.55 -16.94
C TRP A 284 24.08 0.21 -18.10
N LYS A 285 25.03 -0.43 -18.79
CA LYS A 285 25.69 0.13 -19.98
C LYS A 285 24.85 -0.03 -21.23
N ASP A 286 24.14 -1.15 -21.30
CA ASP A 286 23.27 -1.58 -22.37
C ASP A 286 22.20 -2.53 -21.79
N GLU A 287 21.42 -3.18 -22.65
CA GLU A 287 20.33 -4.06 -22.24
C GLU A 287 20.78 -5.31 -21.46
N HIS A 288 22.04 -5.73 -21.57
CA HIS A 288 22.50 -7.01 -21.01
C HIS A 288 23.72 -6.89 -20.10
N ASN A 289 24.34 -5.71 -19.99
CA ASN A 289 25.57 -5.53 -19.24
C ASN A 289 25.47 -4.39 -18.24
N GLN A 290 25.81 -4.70 -16.98
CA GLN A 290 25.90 -3.71 -15.91
C GLN A 290 27.28 -3.03 -15.84
N ASP A 291 27.37 -1.88 -15.14
CA ASP A 291 28.62 -1.19 -14.84
C ASP A 291 29.01 -1.24 -13.34
N PRO A 292 29.92 -2.16 -12.95
CA PRO A 292 30.45 -2.19 -11.59
C PRO A 292 31.15 -0.91 -11.13
N LYS A 293 31.61 -0.05 -12.05
CA LYS A 293 32.20 1.25 -11.68
C LYS A 293 31.12 2.19 -11.13
N GLU A 294 29.91 2.14 -11.67
CA GLU A 294 28.79 2.95 -11.20
C GLU A 294 28.26 2.44 -9.85
N TRP A 295 28.24 1.12 -9.63
CA TRP A 295 27.96 0.57 -8.29
C TRP A 295 28.98 1.07 -7.26
N LYS A 296 30.26 1.10 -7.63
CA LYS A 296 31.34 1.61 -6.76
C LYS A 296 31.21 3.11 -6.52
N ARG A 297 30.84 3.90 -7.52
CA ARG A 297 30.59 5.34 -7.39
C ARG A 297 29.45 5.60 -6.43
N PHE A 298 28.35 4.88 -6.57
CA PHE A 298 27.21 4.95 -5.66
C PHE A 298 27.60 4.55 -4.21
N GLY A 299 28.35 3.45 -4.04
CA GLY A 299 28.85 3.05 -2.73
C GLY A 299 29.81 4.06 -2.10
N LYS A 300 30.61 4.79 -2.89
CA LYS A 300 31.42 5.91 -2.39
C LYS A 300 30.53 7.04 -1.86
N ARG A 301 29.47 7.40 -2.58
CA ARG A 301 28.52 8.44 -2.15
C ARG A 301 27.83 8.08 -0.84
N ILE A 302 27.42 6.81 -0.68
CA ILE A 302 26.87 6.30 0.58
C ILE A 302 27.88 6.49 1.72
N ARG A 303 29.13 6.06 1.53
CA ARG A 303 30.18 6.18 2.54
C ARG A 303 30.53 7.62 2.92
N GLU A 304 30.39 8.58 2.00
CA GLU A 304 30.53 10.01 2.32
C GLU A 304 29.46 10.48 3.31
N LEU A 305 28.25 9.91 3.25
CA LEU A 305 27.13 10.26 4.12
C LEU A 305 27.13 9.51 5.45
N THR A 306 27.73 8.31 5.51
CA THR A 306 27.75 7.45 6.71
C THR A 306 29.06 7.50 7.48
N GLY A 307 30.01 8.35 7.10
CA GLY A 307 31.33 8.40 7.75
C GLY A 307 32.24 7.21 7.43
N GLY A 308 32.04 6.56 6.28
CA GLY A 308 32.86 5.47 5.78
C GLY A 308 32.22 4.08 5.85
N GLU A 309 31.00 3.97 6.39
CA GLU A 309 30.32 2.69 6.57
C GLU A 309 29.46 2.29 5.36
N ASP A 310 29.44 0.99 5.05
CA ASP A 310 28.45 0.42 4.13
C ASP A 310 27.11 0.20 4.86
N VAL A 311 26.01 0.08 4.11
CA VAL A 311 24.65 -0.03 4.67
C VAL A 311 24.33 -1.44 5.17
N ASP A 312 23.75 -1.56 6.36
CA ASP A 312 23.34 -2.84 6.95
C ASP A 312 22.15 -3.44 6.19
N ILE A 313 21.22 -2.58 5.77
CA ILE A 313 19.99 -2.97 5.09
C ILE A 313 19.81 -2.14 3.81
N VAL A 314 19.42 -2.80 2.73
CA VAL A 314 18.86 -2.13 1.55
C VAL A 314 17.38 -2.46 1.43
N PHE A 315 16.55 -1.42 1.47
CA PHE A 315 15.12 -1.47 1.21
C PHE A 315 14.88 -1.37 -0.31
N GLU A 316 14.72 -2.52 -0.96
CA GLU A 316 14.59 -2.69 -2.41
C GLU A 316 13.13 -2.79 -2.87
N HIS A 317 12.86 -2.21 -4.04
CA HIS A 317 11.59 -2.30 -4.77
C HIS A 317 11.71 -1.86 -6.24
N PRO A 318 12.67 -1.00 -6.67
CA PRO A 318 12.81 -0.70 -8.09
C PRO A 318 13.16 -1.94 -8.92
N GLY A 319 13.97 -2.87 -8.41
CA GLY A 319 14.29 -4.11 -9.12
C GLY A 319 15.45 -3.96 -10.10
N ARG A 320 15.28 -4.45 -11.34
CA ARG A 320 16.39 -4.67 -12.31
C ARG A 320 17.41 -3.53 -12.42
N GLU A 321 16.99 -2.27 -12.46
CA GLU A 321 17.88 -1.12 -12.63
C GLU A 321 18.85 -0.95 -11.45
N THR A 322 18.40 -1.23 -10.22
CA THR A 322 19.13 -0.95 -8.98
C THR A 322 19.72 -2.18 -8.30
N PHE A 323 19.19 -3.38 -8.59
CA PHE A 323 19.43 -4.57 -7.78
C PHE A 323 20.92 -4.97 -7.69
N GLY A 324 21.66 -4.90 -8.79
CA GLY A 324 23.11 -5.18 -8.79
C GLY A 324 23.89 -4.20 -7.90
N ALA A 325 23.55 -2.90 -7.95
CA ALA A 325 24.14 -1.89 -7.08
C ALA A 325 23.76 -2.11 -5.61
N SER A 326 22.52 -2.47 -5.32
CA SER A 326 22.03 -2.81 -3.99
C SER A 326 22.80 -3.98 -3.37
N VAL A 327 22.98 -5.07 -4.13
CA VAL A 327 23.82 -6.20 -3.68
C VAL A 327 25.27 -5.76 -3.48
N TYR A 328 25.81 -4.88 -4.32
CA TYR A 328 27.18 -4.39 -4.20
C TYR A 328 27.42 -3.57 -2.92
N VAL A 329 26.59 -2.55 -2.67
CA VAL A 329 26.81 -1.55 -1.59
C VAL A 329 26.43 -2.04 -0.19
N THR A 330 25.72 -3.16 -0.08
CA THR A 330 25.34 -3.74 1.21
C THR A 330 26.59 -4.18 1.99
N ARG A 331 26.62 -3.93 3.31
CA ARG A 331 27.68 -4.35 4.22
C ARG A 331 27.88 -5.87 4.21
N LYS A 332 29.07 -6.34 4.58
CA LYS A 332 29.30 -7.77 4.90
C LYS A 332 28.32 -8.25 5.98
N GLY A 333 27.58 -9.32 5.70
CA GLY A 333 26.53 -9.86 6.56
C GLY A 333 25.18 -9.12 6.47
N GLY A 334 25.08 -8.07 5.65
CA GLY A 334 23.87 -7.26 5.52
C GLY A 334 22.77 -7.91 4.68
N THR A 335 21.63 -7.23 4.63
CA THR A 335 20.39 -7.73 4.04
C THR A 335 19.89 -6.82 2.92
N ILE A 336 19.60 -7.39 1.77
CA ILE A 336 18.80 -6.78 0.71
C ILE A 336 17.39 -7.35 0.85
N VAL A 337 16.41 -6.53 1.23
CA VAL A 337 15.02 -6.98 1.36
C VAL A 337 14.19 -6.36 0.24
N THR A 338 13.50 -7.17 -0.55
CA THR A 338 12.79 -6.75 -1.77
C THR A 338 11.33 -7.19 -1.76
N CYS A 339 10.42 -6.30 -2.21
CA CYS A 339 8.98 -6.59 -2.29
C CYS A 339 8.33 -6.33 -3.66
N ALA A 340 9.07 -5.74 -4.59
CA ALA A 340 8.58 -5.39 -5.92
C ALA A 340 9.75 -5.27 -6.92
N SER A 341 9.43 -4.94 -8.17
CA SER A 341 10.41 -4.80 -9.24
C SER A 341 9.92 -3.85 -10.34
N THR A 342 9.69 -2.59 -9.97
CA THR A 342 9.12 -1.55 -10.85
C THR A 342 9.81 -1.40 -12.21
N SER A 343 11.14 -1.51 -12.28
CA SER A 343 11.94 -1.39 -13.51
C SER A 343 12.16 -2.73 -14.24
N GLY A 344 11.56 -3.82 -13.75
CA GLY A 344 11.69 -5.17 -14.30
C GLY A 344 12.07 -6.22 -13.25
N TYR A 345 11.41 -7.38 -13.30
CA TYR A 345 11.58 -8.49 -12.35
C TYR A 345 12.76 -9.43 -12.67
N ASN A 346 13.33 -9.35 -13.87
CA ASN A 346 14.54 -10.11 -14.22
C ASN A 346 15.76 -9.45 -13.60
N HIS A 347 16.10 -9.86 -12.38
CA HIS A 347 17.24 -9.32 -11.64
C HIS A 347 18.55 -9.97 -12.08
N GLU A 348 19.61 -9.18 -12.14
CA GLU A 348 20.97 -9.65 -12.36
C GLU A 348 21.89 -9.00 -11.33
N TYR A 349 22.76 -9.80 -10.69
CA TYR A 349 23.74 -9.33 -9.72
C TYR A 349 25.00 -10.21 -9.76
N ASP A 350 26.13 -9.65 -9.33
CA ASP A 350 27.37 -10.41 -9.17
C ASP A 350 27.36 -11.16 -7.83
N ASN A 351 27.10 -12.47 -7.91
CA ASN A 351 26.91 -13.34 -6.77
C ASN A 351 28.15 -13.44 -5.86
N ARG A 352 29.36 -13.06 -6.34
CA ARG A 352 30.57 -13.03 -5.50
C ARG A 352 30.41 -12.10 -4.32
N TYR A 353 29.80 -10.93 -4.51
CA TYR A 353 29.55 -9.98 -3.43
C TYR A 353 28.56 -10.54 -2.40
N LEU A 354 27.61 -11.38 -2.84
CA LEU A 354 26.66 -12.04 -1.94
C LEU A 354 27.36 -13.10 -1.08
N TRP A 355 27.94 -14.14 -1.70
CA TRP A 355 28.46 -15.29 -0.93
C TRP A 355 29.76 -14.97 -0.18
N MET A 356 30.70 -14.22 -0.77
CA MET A 356 31.99 -13.94 -0.12
C MET A 356 31.83 -12.98 1.06
N SER A 357 30.76 -12.18 1.04
CA SER A 357 30.43 -11.25 2.12
C SER A 357 29.24 -11.71 2.96
N LEU A 358 28.78 -12.96 2.80
CA LEU A 358 27.70 -13.58 3.58
C LEU A 358 26.42 -12.73 3.67
N LYS A 359 26.09 -12.02 2.59
CA LYS A 359 24.88 -11.18 2.52
C LYS A 359 23.66 -12.07 2.30
N ARG A 360 22.46 -11.52 2.50
CA ARG A 360 21.19 -12.20 2.28
C ARG A 360 20.29 -11.37 1.37
N ILE A 361 19.55 -12.04 0.49
CA ILE A 361 18.42 -11.45 -0.21
C ILE A 361 17.16 -12.06 0.38
N ILE A 362 16.25 -11.23 0.87
CA ILE A 362 14.98 -11.66 1.49
C ILE A 362 13.84 -11.14 0.61
N GLY A 363 13.06 -12.07 0.06
CA GLY A 363 11.78 -11.74 -0.54
C GLY A 363 10.76 -11.43 0.55
N SER A 364 10.08 -10.30 0.43
CA SER A 364 8.97 -9.91 1.28
C SER A 364 7.75 -9.62 0.40
N HIS A 365 6.56 -9.88 0.90
CA HIS A 365 5.33 -9.55 0.21
C HIS A 365 4.31 -9.12 1.25
N PHE A 366 3.65 -8.00 1.01
CA PHE A 366 2.64 -7.42 1.88
C PHE A 366 2.96 -7.53 3.40
N ALA A 367 2.03 -8.03 4.21
CA ALA A 367 2.11 -8.19 5.66
C ALA A 367 1.04 -9.19 6.15
N ASN A 368 1.37 -10.04 7.12
CA ASN A 368 0.31 -10.78 7.81
C ASN A 368 -0.53 -9.84 8.68
N TYR A 369 -1.69 -10.31 9.15
CA TYR A 369 -2.60 -9.46 9.92
C TYR A 369 -1.97 -8.88 11.19
N ARG A 370 -1.07 -9.63 11.86
CA ARG A 370 -0.35 -9.14 13.04
C ARG A 370 0.58 -7.97 12.69
N GLU A 371 1.34 -8.10 11.61
CA GLU A 371 2.24 -7.05 11.11
C GLU A 371 1.46 -5.81 10.67
N ALA A 372 0.33 -5.99 9.97
CA ALA A 372 -0.57 -4.90 9.62
C ALA A 372 -1.12 -4.19 10.88
N TRP A 373 -1.54 -4.96 11.88
CA TRP A 373 -2.02 -4.43 13.16
C TRP A 373 -0.95 -3.64 13.90
N GLU A 374 0.28 -4.15 13.97
CA GLU A 374 1.42 -3.47 14.60
C GLU A 374 1.79 -2.17 13.85
N ALA A 375 1.74 -2.19 12.51
CA ALA A 375 1.94 -1.01 11.68
C ALA A 375 0.84 0.05 11.89
N ASN A 376 -0.43 -0.35 11.90
CA ASN A 376 -1.56 0.55 12.20
C ASN A 376 -1.48 1.10 13.63
N ARG A 377 -1.05 0.30 14.59
CA ARG A 377 -0.84 0.73 15.98
C ARG A 377 0.23 1.82 16.09
N LEU A 378 1.29 1.78 15.27
CA LEU A 378 2.29 2.86 15.25
C LEU A 378 1.73 4.16 14.68
N VAL A 379 0.83 4.07 13.70
CA VAL A 379 0.05 5.22 13.21
C VAL A 379 -0.84 5.78 14.32
N ALA A 380 -1.67 4.94 14.95
CA ALA A 380 -2.56 5.34 16.04
C ALA A 380 -1.83 5.99 17.23
N LYS A 381 -0.55 5.65 17.44
CA LYS A 381 0.32 6.24 18.47
C LYS A 381 1.02 7.55 18.07
N GLY A 382 0.80 8.05 16.86
CA GLY A 382 1.47 9.25 16.35
C GLY A 382 2.99 9.05 16.16
N LYS A 383 3.46 7.81 15.97
CA LYS A 383 4.87 7.51 15.68
C LYS A 383 5.18 7.43 14.20
N ILE A 384 4.17 7.10 13.41
CA ILE A 384 4.20 7.05 11.95
C ILE A 384 3.02 7.87 11.46
N HIS A 385 3.23 8.70 10.45
CA HIS A 385 2.22 9.64 9.95
C HIS A 385 1.82 9.28 8.52
N PRO A 386 0.55 9.52 8.14
CA PRO A 386 0.10 9.30 6.77
C PRO A 386 0.87 10.21 5.80
N THR A 387 1.08 9.72 4.59
CA THR A 387 1.83 10.43 3.55
C THR A 387 0.95 10.89 2.38
N LEU A 388 -0.28 11.28 2.72
CA LEU A 388 -1.29 11.74 1.77
C LEU A 388 -0.89 13.08 1.16
N SER A 389 -0.83 13.15 -0.17
CA SER A 389 -0.46 14.37 -0.90
C SER A 389 -1.65 15.06 -1.55
N LYS A 390 -2.47 14.28 -2.26
CA LYS A 390 -3.63 14.74 -3.01
C LYS A 390 -4.81 13.82 -2.76
N VAL A 391 -5.99 14.41 -2.77
CA VAL A 391 -7.26 13.70 -2.62
C VAL A 391 -8.13 14.01 -3.83
N TYR A 392 -8.82 12.98 -4.33
CA TYR A 392 -9.79 13.05 -5.42
C TYR A 392 -11.16 12.64 -4.93
N SER A 393 -12.22 13.00 -5.66
CA SER A 393 -13.53 12.39 -5.45
C SER A 393 -13.57 10.98 -6.05
N LEU A 394 -14.60 10.21 -5.73
CA LEU A 394 -14.80 8.88 -6.31
C LEU A 394 -14.88 8.97 -7.84
N GLU A 395 -15.60 9.95 -8.38
CA GLU A 395 -15.77 10.20 -9.82
C GLU A 395 -14.42 10.44 -10.54
N ASP A 396 -13.45 11.06 -9.86
CA ASP A 396 -12.15 11.39 -10.43
C ASP A 396 -11.10 10.27 -10.26
N THR A 397 -11.51 9.07 -9.83
CA THR A 397 -10.58 7.94 -9.58
C THR A 397 -9.74 7.57 -10.81
N GLY A 398 -10.30 7.70 -12.02
CA GLY A 398 -9.53 7.50 -13.26
C GLY A 398 -8.32 8.46 -13.36
N GLN A 399 -8.50 9.73 -13.00
CA GLN A 399 -7.42 10.71 -12.98
C GLN A 399 -6.42 10.45 -11.84
N ALA A 400 -6.91 10.03 -10.67
CA ALA A 400 -6.06 9.60 -9.56
C ALA A 400 -5.15 8.43 -9.96
N ALA A 401 -5.68 7.41 -10.64
CA ALA A 401 -4.92 6.29 -11.18
C ALA A 401 -3.91 6.72 -12.25
N TYR A 402 -4.27 7.65 -13.13
CA TYR A 402 -3.35 8.23 -14.11
C TYR A 402 -2.17 8.94 -13.45
N ASP A 403 -2.40 9.75 -12.42
CA ASP A 403 -1.35 10.47 -11.70
C ASP A 403 -0.40 9.50 -10.98
N VAL A 404 -0.91 8.36 -10.48
CA VAL A 404 -0.09 7.31 -9.91
C VAL A 404 0.74 6.60 -10.99
N HIS A 405 0.12 6.23 -12.10
CA HIS A 405 0.79 5.61 -13.25
C HIS A 405 1.94 6.46 -13.79
N ARG A 406 1.73 7.78 -13.84
CA ARG A 406 2.68 8.74 -14.41
C ARG A 406 3.64 9.34 -13.39
N ASN A 407 3.56 8.93 -12.13
CA ASN A 407 4.36 9.46 -11.01
C ASN A 407 4.25 11.00 -10.89
N LEU A 408 3.05 11.54 -11.10
CA LEU A 408 2.74 12.99 -11.03
C LEU A 408 2.39 13.46 -9.62
N HIS A 409 2.64 12.63 -8.62
CA HIS A 409 2.33 12.88 -7.21
C HIS A 409 3.52 12.47 -6.33
N GLN A 410 3.49 12.91 -5.08
CA GLN A 410 4.38 12.44 -4.01
C GLN A 410 3.59 11.63 -2.99
N GLY A 411 4.24 10.73 -2.25
CA GLY A 411 3.55 9.97 -1.20
C GLY A 411 2.36 9.14 -1.72
N LYS A 412 1.16 9.39 -1.17
CA LYS A 412 -0.08 8.65 -1.43
C LYS A 412 -1.18 9.54 -1.99
N VAL A 413 -2.01 8.97 -2.86
CA VAL A 413 -3.22 9.62 -3.42
C VAL A 413 -4.45 9.00 -2.76
N GLY A 414 -5.25 9.83 -2.11
CA GLY A 414 -6.51 9.45 -1.47
C GLY A 414 -7.70 9.64 -2.39
N VAL A 415 -8.78 8.92 -2.12
CA VAL A 415 -10.07 9.05 -2.82
C VAL A 415 -11.18 9.13 -1.78
N LEU A 416 -11.98 10.19 -1.84
CA LEU A 416 -13.20 10.29 -1.06
C LEU A 416 -14.26 9.37 -1.66
N ALA A 417 -14.87 8.51 -0.84
CA ALA A 417 -15.99 7.67 -1.23
C ALA A 417 -17.28 8.30 -0.71
N LEU A 418 -17.78 7.87 0.46
CA LEU A 418 -18.94 8.51 1.10
C LEU A 418 -18.62 9.85 1.77
N ALA A 419 -17.36 10.14 2.11
CA ALA A 419 -17.00 11.41 2.69
C ALA A 419 -17.25 12.55 1.68
N PRO A 420 -18.11 13.54 2.00
CA PRO A 420 -18.44 14.61 1.04
C PRO A 420 -17.33 15.64 0.88
N GLN A 421 -16.36 15.67 1.79
CA GLN A 421 -15.23 16.60 1.80
C GLN A 421 -14.09 16.04 2.66
N GLU A 422 -12.89 16.58 2.46
CA GLU A 422 -11.71 16.29 3.28
C GLU A 422 -11.87 16.77 4.74
N GLY A 423 -11.05 16.21 5.63
CA GLY A 423 -10.89 16.63 7.02
C GLY A 423 -11.93 16.05 7.99
N LEU A 424 -12.89 15.26 7.52
CA LEU A 424 -13.89 14.62 8.36
C LEU A 424 -13.33 13.36 9.05
N GLY A 425 -13.91 12.98 10.19
CA GLY A 425 -13.60 11.71 10.87
C GLY A 425 -12.61 11.81 12.03
N VAL A 426 -12.12 12.99 12.38
CA VAL A 426 -11.27 13.18 13.57
C VAL A 426 -12.14 13.06 14.83
N ARG A 427 -11.61 12.33 15.83
CA ARG A 427 -12.19 12.09 17.16
C ARG A 427 -11.25 12.51 18.29
N ASP A 428 -9.93 12.59 18.01
CA ASP A 428 -8.89 13.02 18.93
C ASP A 428 -8.15 14.25 18.36
N GLU A 429 -8.76 15.41 18.54
CA GLU A 429 -8.25 16.71 18.05
C GLU A 429 -6.95 17.13 18.77
N GLU A 430 -6.77 16.76 20.03
CA GLU A 430 -5.57 17.10 20.80
C GLU A 430 -4.34 16.39 20.22
N LYS A 431 -4.42 15.07 20.01
CA LYS A 431 -3.32 14.32 19.38
C LYS A 431 -3.11 14.77 17.93
N ARG A 432 -4.17 15.10 17.20
CA ARG A 432 -4.06 15.65 15.84
C ARG A 432 -3.24 16.93 15.84
N ALA A 433 -3.55 17.88 16.72
CA ALA A 433 -2.85 19.16 16.82
C ALA A 433 -1.35 18.98 17.13
N GLN A 434 -0.99 18.00 17.96
CA GLN A 434 0.42 17.68 18.28
C GLN A 434 1.24 17.21 17.07
N HIS A 435 0.59 16.64 16.05
CA HIS A 435 1.26 15.99 14.92
C HIS A 435 0.89 16.59 13.55
N ILE A 436 0.17 17.72 13.52
CA ILE A 436 -0.43 18.26 12.29
C ILE A 436 0.60 18.55 11.18
N ASP A 437 1.78 19.05 11.54
CA ASP A 437 2.85 19.34 10.58
C ASP A 437 3.41 18.05 9.95
N ALA A 438 3.50 16.98 10.75
CA ALA A 438 3.96 15.69 10.27
C ALA A 438 2.90 14.98 9.41
N ILE A 439 1.61 15.14 9.74
CA ILE A 439 0.47 14.64 8.98
C ILE A 439 0.38 15.35 7.62
N ASN A 440 0.56 16.67 7.58
CA ASN A 440 0.44 17.47 6.35
C ASN A 440 1.72 17.54 5.53
N ARG A 441 2.78 16.82 5.90
CA ARG A 441 4.11 16.93 5.28
C ARG A 441 4.11 16.73 3.76
N PHE A 442 3.22 15.88 3.26
CA PHE A 442 3.10 15.54 1.84
C PHE A 442 2.06 16.39 1.09
N ARG A 443 1.29 17.22 1.78
CA ARG A 443 0.28 18.09 1.16
C ARG A 443 0.93 19.20 0.35
N ASN A 444 0.34 19.52 -0.80
CA ASN A 444 0.76 20.62 -1.69
C ASN A 444 2.20 20.49 -2.24
N VAL A 445 2.69 19.25 -2.42
CA VAL A 445 4.01 18.95 -2.99
C VAL A 445 3.87 18.16 -4.28
#